data_AF-A0A1D1ZZH2-F1
#
_entry.id   AF-A0A1D1ZZH2-F1
#
_cell.length_a   1.000
_cell.length_b   1.000
_cell.length_c   1.000
_cell.angle_alpha   90.00
_cell.angle_beta   90.00
_cell.angle_gamma   90.00
#
_symmetry.space_group_name_H-M   'P 1'
#
loop_
_entity.id
_entity.type
_entity.pdbx_description
1 polymer ?
#
loop_
_entity_poly.entity_id
_entity_poly.type
_entity_poly.pdbx_seq_one_letter_code
_entity_poly.pdbx_strand_id
1 'polypeptide(L)'
;NACRSDPRPSSLFVFLLHRPIPSPHRTLVPPHPPVPPLCPPRVEYFGLKLDGYSFTEHGWVQSYGSRYVRPPIVSGNVTRAGPMTVHEYRLAQAVTARPVKGMLTGPVTMLNWSFPRKDVARSVQAFQIALALRQEMEDLEGAGCRIVQVDEPALREGLPLKERRWARYLDWAVDAFKLSVAGAKPETQVVTHLCYSSFEDILPAIDAMDADVLTIENSRSDNEMVLALASAGYARDIGPGVYDVHSPVVPSVEFLVDKLRSFSSTGILGGDARRIWVNPDCGLKTRRWAEVLPSLRNMVQAAAILRAEVEGAEGKQQGAKAAAQPQAQAHGPRHACTGCH
;
A
#
# COMPACT_ATOMS: atom_id res chain seq x y z
N ASN A 1 20.18 3.04 -29.91
CA ASN A 1 20.35 1.63 -30.37
C ASN A 1 20.96 0.76 -29.28
N ALA A 2 20.13 0.21 -28.38
CA ALA A 2 20.54 -0.83 -27.42
C ALA A 2 19.37 -1.72 -26.95
N CYS A 3 18.26 -1.76 -27.69
CA CYS A 3 17.16 -2.70 -27.44
C CYS A 3 17.25 -3.84 -28.45
N ARG A 4 17.76 -5.00 -28.01
CA ARG A 4 17.56 -6.27 -28.70
C ARG A 4 17.04 -7.30 -27.70
N SER A 5 15.92 -7.87 -28.10
CA SER A 5 15.20 -9.02 -27.54
C SER A 5 16.09 -10.11 -26.92
N ASP A 6 15.70 -10.57 -25.73
CA ASP A 6 15.99 -11.92 -25.23
C ASP A 6 14.65 -12.57 -24.78
N PRO A 7 14.21 -13.69 -25.38
CA PRO A 7 12.87 -14.24 -25.15
C PRO A 7 12.82 -15.50 -24.25
N ARG A 8 12.01 -15.38 -23.18
CA ARG A 8 11.51 -16.42 -22.22
C ARG A 8 12.37 -16.63 -20.96
N PRO A 9 11.80 -17.19 -19.86
CA PRO A 9 10.41 -17.61 -19.64
C PRO A 9 9.64 -16.81 -18.57
N SER A 10 8.32 -16.95 -18.61
CA SER A 10 7.35 -16.41 -17.66
C SER A 10 7.41 -17.11 -16.28
N SER A 11 7.60 -16.36 -15.18
CA SER A 11 7.19 -16.77 -13.81
C SER A 11 7.45 -15.70 -12.73
N LEU A 12 6.79 -14.53 -12.80
CA LEU A 12 6.83 -13.53 -11.70
C LEU A 12 5.65 -13.73 -10.72
N PHE A 13 5.77 -14.72 -9.83
CA PHE A 13 4.71 -15.08 -8.88
C PHE A 13 4.98 -14.56 -7.46
N VAL A 14 4.22 -13.55 -7.02
CA VAL A 14 4.10 -13.15 -5.61
C VAL A 14 2.87 -13.82 -4.98
N PHE A 15 3.03 -14.51 -3.84
CA PHE A 15 1.93 -15.11 -3.06
C PHE A 15 2.07 -14.81 -1.56
N LEU A 16 0.96 -14.78 -0.83
CA LEU A 16 0.81 -14.28 0.55
C LEU A 16 -0.36 -15.00 1.24
N LEU A 17 -0.69 -14.59 2.47
CA LEU A 17 -1.47 -15.31 3.47
C LEU A 17 -2.93 -15.64 3.09
N HIS A 18 -3.38 -16.78 3.62
CA HIS A 18 -4.76 -17.17 3.99
C HIS A 18 -5.81 -17.65 2.96
N ARG A 19 -6.85 -18.27 3.54
CA ARG A 19 -8.04 -18.93 2.96
C ARG A 19 -9.32 -18.07 3.09
N PRO A 20 -10.47 -18.44 2.50
CA PRO A 20 -11.70 -17.63 2.54
C PRO A 20 -12.46 -17.74 3.87
N ILE A 21 -13.14 -16.65 4.25
CA ILE A 21 -14.06 -16.54 5.41
C ILE A 21 -15.38 -15.90 4.91
N PRO A 22 -16.57 -16.35 5.37
CA PRO A 22 -17.84 -15.96 4.77
C PRO A 22 -18.35 -14.58 5.23
N SER A 23 -18.52 -13.67 4.26
CA SER A 23 -19.39 -12.49 4.37
C SER A 23 -19.99 -12.20 2.97
N PRO A 24 -21.27 -11.80 2.82
CA PRO A 24 -21.99 -11.98 1.56
C PRO A 24 -21.43 -11.24 0.34
N HIS A 25 -20.74 -10.11 0.53
CA HIS A 25 -20.35 -9.19 -0.55
C HIS A 25 -18.91 -8.66 -0.44
N ARG A 26 -17.93 -9.51 -0.11
CA ARG A 26 -16.48 -9.17 -0.23
C ARG A 26 -15.70 -10.27 -0.93
N THR A 27 -15.44 -10.10 -2.23
CA THR A 27 -14.69 -11.07 -3.05
C THR A 27 -13.19 -10.87 -2.96
N LEU A 28 -12.52 -11.75 -2.21
CA LEU A 28 -11.12 -12.19 -2.36
C LEU A 28 -10.17 -11.24 -3.12
N VAL A 29 -9.51 -10.34 -2.37
CA VAL A 29 -8.21 -9.79 -2.78
C VAL A 29 -7.12 -10.77 -2.32
N PRO A 30 -6.24 -11.26 -3.22
CA PRO A 30 -5.12 -12.12 -2.86
C PRO A 30 -3.86 -11.30 -2.52
N PRO A 31 -2.74 -11.94 -2.11
CA PRO A 31 -1.35 -11.47 -2.15
C PRO A 31 -0.98 -10.12 -2.74
N HIS A 32 -0.09 -9.38 -2.05
CA HIS A 32 0.58 -8.14 -2.51
C HIS A 32 0.73 -8.14 -4.03
N PRO A 33 -0.15 -7.41 -4.75
CA PRO A 33 -0.31 -7.67 -6.17
C PRO A 33 0.97 -7.37 -6.95
N PRO A 34 1.32 -8.19 -7.97
CA PRO A 34 2.38 -7.84 -8.91
C PRO A 34 2.22 -6.39 -9.41
N VAL A 35 3.33 -5.67 -9.38
CA VAL A 35 3.46 -4.30 -9.88
C VAL A 35 4.06 -4.36 -11.30
N PRO A 36 3.59 -3.56 -12.27
CA PRO A 36 4.21 -3.52 -13.59
C PRO A 36 5.71 -3.18 -13.50
N PRO A 37 6.61 -3.87 -14.23
CA PRO A 37 8.05 -3.62 -14.15
C PRO A 37 8.50 -2.29 -14.82
N LEU A 38 7.57 -1.59 -15.46
CA LEU A 38 7.82 -0.35 -16.20
C LEU A 38 7.61 0.88 -15.31
N CYS A 39 8.72 1.40 -14.78
CA CYS A 39 8.81 2.61 -13.95
C CYS A 39 7.95 2.62 -12.66
N PRO A 40 8.56 2.56 -11.44
CA PRO A 40 7.84 3.01 -10.26
C PRO A 40 7.39 4.47 -10.43
N PRO A 41 6.26 4.85 -9.82
CA PRO A 41 5.59 6.12 -10.08
C PRO A 41 6.53 7.29 -9.74
N ARG A 42 6.78 8.15 -10.73
CA ARG A 42 7.67 9.33 -10.59
C ARG A 42 7.02 10.52 -11.25
N VAL A 43 7.20 11.69 -10.64
CA VAL A 43 6.55 12.95 -11.03
C VAL A 43 6.83 13.35 -12.48
N GLU A 44 8.02 13.06 -13.02
CA GLU A 44 8.34 13.29 -14.44
C GLU A 44 7.48 12.43 -15.40
N TYR A 45 7.15 11.18 -15.06
CA TYR A 45 6.34 10.30 -15.93
C TYR A 45 4.88 10.78 -16.01
N PHE A 46 4.30 11.23 -14.89
CA PHE A 46 2.94 11.78 -14.87
C PHE A 46 2.88 13.19 -15.46
N GLY A 47 3.83 14.07 -15.11
CA GLY A 47 3.90 15.42 -15.67
C GLY A 47 4.07 15.45 -17.19
N LEU A 48 4.68 14.44 -17.81
CA LEU A 48 4.76 14.28 -19.27
C LEU A 48 3.42 13.90 -19.92
N LYS A 49 2.38 13.60 -19.13
CA LYS A 49 1.02 13.20 -19.56
C LYS A 49 -0.08 14.12 -19.00
N LEU A 50 0.31 15.24 -18.37
CA LEU A 50 -0.57 16.24 -17.78
C LEU A 50 -0.32 17.61 -18.43
N ASP A 51 -1.40 18.32 -18.73
CA ASP A 51 -1.32 19.72 -19.14
C ASP A 51 -0.87 20.59 -17.95
N GLY A 52 -0.38 21.80 -18.23
CA GLY A 52 0.08 22.72 -17.20
C GLY A 52 1.39 22.31 -16.50
N TYR A 53 1.99 21.18 -16.90
CA TYR A 53 3.38 20.83 -16.59
C TYR A 53 4.32 21.28 -17.72
N SER A 54 5.59 21.51 -17.39
CA SER A 54 6.64 21.90 -18.33
C SER A 54 8.00 21.40 -17.85
N PHE A 55 8.90 21.16 -18.79
CA PHE A 55 10.18 20.50 -18.53
C PHE A 55 11.34 21.36 -19.00
N THR A 56 12.46 21.27 -18.28
CA THR A 56 13.71 21.91 -18.66
C THR A 56 14.69 20.85 -19.17
N GLU A 57 15.59 21.23 -20.06
CA GLU A 57 16.73 20.37 -20.40
C GLU A 57 17.79 20.40 -19.27
N HIS A 58 18.12 21.62 -18.82
CA HIS A 58 19.29 21.93 -18.00
C HIS A 58 18.96 22.50 -16.60
N GLY A 59 17.70 22.48 -16.16
CA GLY A 59 17.26 23.00 -14.84
C GLY A 59 17.59 22.09 -13.67
N TRP A 60 18.88 21.80 -13.48
CA TRP A 60 19.39 20.91 -12.44
C TRP A 60 19.50 21.61 -11.09
N VAL A 61 19.09 20.92 -10.03
CA VAL A 61 19.17 21.35 -8.63
C VAL A 61 19.95 20.32 -7.84
N GLN A 62 20.92 20.75 -7.03
CA GLN A 62 21.66 19.84 -6.16
C GLN A 62 20.72 19.28 -5.08
N SER A 63 20.75 17.95 -4.88
CA SER A 63 19.91 17.28 -3.89
C SER A 63 20.74 16.70 -2.74
N TYR A 64 21.76 15.88 -3.04
CA TYR A 64 22.64 15.32 -2.01
C TYR A 64 24.01 14.96 -2.58
N GLY A 65 25.08 15.55 -2.03
CA GLY A 65 26.45 15.36 -2.53
C GLY A 65 26.54 15.74 -4.02
N SER A 66 26.99 14.80 -4.86
CA SER A 66 27.05 14.95 -6.32
C SER A 66 25.75 14.56 -7.05
N ARG A 67 24.67 14.22 -6.35
CA ARG A 67 23.37 13.89 -6.96
C ARG A 67 22.54 15.15 -7.18
N TYR A 68 22.08 15.32 -8.42
CA TYR A 68 21.19 16.39 -8.85
C TYR A 68 19.83 15.82 -9.25
N VAL A 69 18.78 16.61 -9.05
CA VAL A 69 17.44 16.38 -9.58
C VAL A 69 17.11 17.45 -10.63
N ARG A 70 16.15 17.17 -11.50
CA ARG A 70 15.65 18.12 -12.50
C ARG A 70 14.12 18.22 -12.36
N PRO A 71 13.61 19.03 -11.41
CA PRO A 71 12.19 19.08 -11.11
C PRO A 71 11.38 19.54 -12.33
N PRO A 72 10.20 18.94 -12.58
CA PRO A 72 9.22 19.52 -13.51
C PRO A 72 8.75 20.89 -12.98
N ILE A 73 8.23 21.72 -13.86
CA ILE A 73 7.66 23.03 -13.53
C ILE A 73 6.14 22.94 -13.72
N VAL A 74 5.36 23.23 -12.69
CA VAL A 74 3.94 23.55 -12.85
C VAL A 74 3.90 24.97 -13.42
N SER A 75 3.43 25.10 -14.66
CA SER A 75 3.43 26.35 -15.45
C SER A 75 2.03 26.86 -15.77
N GLY A 76 1.02 25.97 -15.78
CA GLY A 76 -0.37 26.29 -16.09
C GLY A 76 -1.37 25.75 -15.06
N ASN A 77 -2.65 25.70 -15.43
CA ASN A 77 -3.63 24.89 -14.70
C ASN A 77 -3.42 23.42 -15.09
N VAL A 78 -3.46 22.50 -14.12
CA VAL A 78 -3.25 21.08 -14.41
C VAL A 78 -4.55 20.41 -14.87
N THR A 79 -4.51 19.79 -16.04
CA THR A 79 -5.56 18.90 -16.57
C THR A 79 -4.95 17.62 -17.14
N ARG A 80 -5.78 16.60 -17.38
CA ARG A 80 -5.36 15.32 -17.97
C ARG A 80 -5.95 15.18 -19.36
N ALA A 81 -5.11 15.03 -20.37
CA ALA A 81 -5.55 14.84 -21.76
C ALA A 81 -6.06 13.42 -22.06
N GLY A 82 -5.68 12.42 -21.25
CA GLY A 82 -6.15 11.03 -21.40
C GLY A 82 -5.44 10.03 -20.48
N PRO A 83 -5.72 8.72 -20.62
CA PRO A 83 -5.17 7.66 -19.77
C PRO A 83 -3.64 7.63 -19.70
N MET A 84 -3.11 7.60 -18.47
CA MET A 84 -1.68 7.74 -18.21
C MET A 84 -0.96 6.39 -18.01
N THR A 85 -1.56 5.45 -17.29
CA THR A 85 -0.96 4.18 -16.81
C THR A 85 -1.76 2.94 -17.22
N VAL A 86 -3.00 3.15 -17.67
CA VAL A 86 -3.99 2.12 -17.98
C VAL A 86 -3.51 1.12 -19.04
N HIS A 87 -2.65 1.55 -19.98
CA HIS A 87 -2.07 0.67 -20.99
C HIS A 87 -1.10 -0.34 -20.35
N GLU A 88 -0.13 0.14 -19.57
CA GLU A 88 0.81 -0.68 -18.83
C GLU A 88 0.11 -1.59 -17.81
N TYR A 89 -0.94 -1.10 -17.13
CA TYR A 89 -1.79 -1.91 -16.26
C TYR A 89 -2.47 -3.07 -17.03
N ARG A 90 -3.14 -2.79 -18.16
CA ARG A 90 -3.84 -3.82 -18.97
C ARG A 90 -2.87 -4.90 -19.47
N LEU A 91 -1.68 -4.50 -19.94
CA LEU A 91 -0.63 -5.44 -20.37
C LEU A 91 -0.15 -6.33 -19.22
N ALA A 92 0.07 -5.76 -18.03
CA ALA A 92 0.49 -6.52 -16.85
C ALA A 92 -0.62 -7.45 -16.34
N GLN A 93 -1.89 -7.01 -16.34
CA GLN A 93 -3.01 -7.82 -15.88
C GLN A 93 -3.31 -8.98 -16.83
N ALA A 94 -3.15 -8.80 -18.14
CA ALA A 94 -3.44 -9.83 -19.15
C ALA A 94 -2.56 -11.09 -19.03
N VAL A 95 -1.42 -11.02 -18.33
CA VAL A 95 -0.49 -12.16 -18.14
C VAL A 95 -0.60 -12.85 -16.76
N THR A 96 -1.60 -12.51 -15.94
CA THR A 96 -1.79 -13.12 -14.61
C THR A 96 -3.27 -13.16 -14.16
N ALA A 97 -3.66 -14.27 -13.52
CA ALA A 97 -4.96 -14.40 -12.85
C ALA A 97 -5.00 -13.81 -11.42
N ARG A 98 -3.84 -13.53 -10.79
CA ARG A 98 -3.79 -12.62 -9.63
C ARG A 98 -4.00 -11.19 -10.14
N PRO A 99 -4.72 -10.32 -9.40
CA PRO A 99 -4.76 -8.88 -9.66
C PRO A 99 -3.36 -8.27 -9.76
N VAL A 100 -3.28 -7.12 -10.41
CA VAL A 100 -2.09 -6.26 -10.54
C VAL A 100 -2.38 -4.92 -9.87
N LYS A 101 -1.38 -4.28 -9.24
CA LYS A 101 -1.58 -2.92 -8.70
C LYS A 101 -1.60 -1.88 -9.83
N GLY A 102 -2.60 -1.00 -9.82
CA GLY A 102 -2.43 0.34 -10.39
C GLY A 102 -1.45 1.14 -9.52
N MET A 103 -0.59 1.96 -10.12
CA MET A 103 0.44 2.73 -9.41
C MET A 103 0.39 4.20 -9.81
N LEU A 104 0.14 5.09 -8.86
CA LEU A 104 0.06 6.54 -9.05
C LEU A 104 1.02 7.25 -8.08
N THR A 105 1.57 8.40 -8.48
CA THR A 105 2.15 9.35 -7.52
C THR A 105 1.03 10.27 -7.04
N GLY A 106 0.88 10.45 -5.73
CA GLY A 106 -0.16 11.30 -5.16
C GLY A 106 0.04 12.80 -5.44
N PRO A 107 -1.04 13.60 -5.33
CA PRO A 107 -1.05 15.01 -5.74
C PRO A 107 -0.11 15.91 -4.92
N VAL A 108 0.17 15.55 -3.67
CA VAL A 108 1.07 16.34 -2.81
C VAL A 108 2.52 16.14 -3.26
N THR A 109 2.93 14.91 -3.56
CA THR A 109 4.26 14.57 -4.10
C THR A 109 4.46 15.09 -5.52
N MET A 110 3.43 14.99 -6.38
CA MET A 110 3.41 15.61 -7.71
C MET A 110 3.68 17.13 -7.68
N LEU A 111 3.24 17.81 -6.60
CA LEU A 111 3.47 19.24 -6.38
C LEU A 111 4.76 19.56 -5.62
N ASN A 112 5.17 18.71 -4.67
CA ASN A 112 6.33 18.95 -3.79
C ASN A 112 7.66 18.66 -4.49
N TRP A 113 7.73 17.67 -5.38
CA TRP A 113 8.92 17.38 -6.21
C TRP A 113 8.90 18.10 -7.57
N SER A 114 8.05 19.10 -7.72
CA SER A 114 8.00 20.03 -8.85
C SER A 114 8.28 21.46 -8.37
N PHE A 115 8.68 22.35 -9.27
CA PHE A 115 8.60 23.80 -9.02
C PHE A 115 7.13 24.23 -9.16
N PRO A 116 6.46 24.68 -8.09
CA PRO A 116 5.06 25.09 -8.14
C PRO A 116 4.90 26.50 -8.71
N ARG A 117 3.68 26.80 -9.18
CA ARG A 117 3.24 28.17 -9.47
C ARG A 117 3.25 29.03 -8.20
N LYS A 118 3.42 30.34 -8.39
CA LYS A 118 3.48 31.36 -7.32
C LYS A 118 2.32 32.36 -7.36
N ASP A 119 1.55 32.39 -8.46
CA ASP A 119 0.37 33.23 -8.65
C ASP A 119 -0.90 32.66 -7.96
N VAL A 120 -0.91 31.35 -7.70
CA VAL A 120 -2.00 30.64 -7.01
C VAL A 120 -1.48 29.80 -5.83
N ALA A 121 -2.33 29.60 -4.81
CA ALA A 121 -1.97 28.82 -3.62
C ALA A 121 -1.63 27.35 -3.96
N ARG A 122 -0.75 26.73 -3.15
CA ARG A 122 -0.37 25.31 -3.32
C ARG A 122 -1.57 24.36 -3.30
N SER A 123 -2.55 24.61 -2.43
CA SER A 123 -3.78 23.82 -2.36
C SER A 123 -4.56 23.79 -3.68
N VAL A 124 -4.68 24.93 -4.38
CA VAL A 124 -5.35 25.01 -5.69
C VAL A 124 -4.64 24.13 -6.72
N GLN A 125 -3.31 24.14 -6.72
CA GLN A 125 -2.49 23.30 -7.60
C GLN A 125 -2.63 21.81 -7.25
N ALA A 126 -2.59 21.47 -5.95
CA ALA A 126 -2.78 20.11 -5.46
C ALA A 126 -4.17 19.55 -5.82
N PHE A 127 -5.23 20.35 -5.69
CA PHE A 127 -6.59 19.95 -6.07
C PHE A 127 -6.75 19.77 -7.59
N GLN A 128 -6.10 20.59 -8.43
CA GLN A 128 -6.07 20.36 -9.89
C GLN A 128 -5.38 19.03 -10.24
N ILE A 129 -4.24 18.74 -9.61
CA ILE A 129 -3.53 17.45 -9.78
C ILE A 129 -4.39 16.29 -9.25
N ALA A 130 -5.07 16.47 -8.11
CA ALA A 130 -5.94 15.44 -7.53
C ALA A 130 -7.12 15.10 -8.45
N LEU A 131 -7.76 16.10 -9.07
CA LEU A 131 -8.82 15.88 -10.06
C LEU A 131 -8.30 15.16 -11.31
N ALA A 132 -7.08 15.46 -11.76
CA ALA A 132 -6.45 14.74 -12.86
C ALA A 132 -6.13 13.27 -12.50
N LEU A 133 -5.63 13.00 -11.29
CA LEU A 133 -5.38 11.66 -10.78
C LEU A 133 -6.67 10.86 -10.52
N ARG A 134 -7.76 11.54 -10.11
CA ARG A 134 -9.08 10.92 -9.94
C ARG A 134 -9.61 10.33 -11.25
N GLN A 135 -9.47 11.02 -12.37
CA GLN A 135 -9.86 10.48 -13.67
C GLN A 135 -9.00 9.25 -14.06
N GLU A 136 -7.74 9.23 -13.65
CA GLU A 136 -6.86 8.08 -13.86
C GLU A 136 -7.25 6.87 -12.99
N MET A 137 -7.68 7.12 -11.74
CA MET A 137 -8.27 6.12 -10.85
C MET A 137 -9.55 5.53 -11.46
N GLU A 138 -10.46 6.37 -11.96
CA GLU A 138 -11.71 5.97 -12.60
C GLU A 138 -11.45 5.15 -13.89
N ASP A 139 -10.46 5.51 -14.72
CA ASP A 139 -10.06 4.72 -15.90
C ASP A 139 -9.33 3.41 -15.56
N LEU A 140 -8.55 3.36 -14.46
CA LEU A 140 -7.93 2.13 -13.96
C LEU A 140 -8.99 1.13 -13.49
N GLU A 141 -9.99 1.57 -12.74
CA GLU A 141 -11.16 0.74 -12.41
C GLU A 141 -11.92 0.31 -13.68
N GLY A 142 -12.12 1.22 -14.63
CA GLY A 142 -12.73 0.92 -15.93
C GLY A 142 -11.92 -0.07 -16.78
N ALA A 143 -10.64 -0.28 -16.47
CA ALA A 143 -9.80 -1.33 -17.03
C ALA A 143 -9.82 -2.65 -16.25
N GLY A 144 -10.57 -2.73 -15.15
CA GLY A 144 -10.66 -3.91 -14.28
C GLY A 144 -9.69 -3.91 -13.10
N CYS A 145 -8.97 -2.80 -12.85
CA CYS A 145 -8.12 -2.67 -11.66
C CYS A 145 -8.98 -2.64 -10.39
N ARG A 146 -8.55 -3.40 -9.37
CA ARG A 146 -9.25 -3.51 -8.07
C ARG A 146 -8.41 -3.02 -6.89
N ILE A 147 -7.16 -2.65 -7.14
CA ILE A 147 -6.17 -2.33 -6.12
C ILE A 147 -5.26 -1.26 -6.71
N VAL A 148 -5.43 -0.02 -6.26
CA VAL A 148 -4.63 1.12 -6.76
C VAL A 148 -3.84 1.69 -5.59
N GLN A 149 -2.54 1.82 -5.81
CA GLN A 149 -1.61 2.39 -4.86
C GLN A 149 -1.26 3.83 -5.26
N VAL A 150 -1.43 4.76 -4.34
CA VAL A 150 -1.15 6.19 -4.51
C VAL A 150 -0.06 6.57 -3.52
N ASP A 151 1.17 6.75 -4.01
CA ASP A 151 2.36 6.96 -3.19
C ASP A 151 2.53 8.44 -2.82
N GLU A 152 2.72 8.75 -1.52
CA GLU A 152 2.90 10.12 -1.02
C GLU A 152 4.17 10.35 -0.17
N PRO A 153 5.37 9.98 -0.67
CA PRO A 153 6.62 10.12 0.08
C PRO A 153 6.94 11.58 0.49
N ALA A 154 6.55 12.57 -0.32
CA ALA A 154 6.84 13.98 -0.03
C ALA A 154 5.81 14.65 0.90
N LEU A 155 4.88 13.88 1.50
CA LEU A 155 3.87 14.42 2.43
C LEU A 155 4.52 15.10 3.64
N ARG A 156 5.49 14.43 4.30
CA ARG A 156 6.25 15.01 5.43
C ARG A 156 7.27 16.06 4.95
N GLU A 157 7.87 15.88 3.78
CA GLU A 157 8.83 16.84 3.20
C GLU A 157 8.24 18.24 3.00
N GLY A 158 6.95 18.33 2.63
CA GLY A 158 6.27 19.60 2.43
C GLY A 158 5.82 20.31 3.71
N LEU A 159 6.03 19.73 4.90
CA LEU A 159 5.65 20.35 6.17
C LEU A 159 6.33 21.72 6.34
N PRO A 160 5.57 22.80 6.61
CA PRO A 160 6.18 24.10 6.88
C PRO A 160 7.08 24.05 8.12
N LEU A 161 8.25 24.69 8.09
CA LEU A 161 9.24 24.74 9.20
C LEU A 161 8.76 25.38 10.54
N LYS A 162 7.46 25.57 10.75
CA LYS A 162 6.86 26.03 12.01
C LYS A 162 5.55 25.28 12.22
N GLU A 163 5.48 24.45 13.26
CA GLU A 163 4.34 23.56 13.61
C GLU A 163 2.98 24.27 13.57
N ARG A 164 2.91 25.53 14.03
CA ARG A 164 1.71 26.39 13.94
C ARG A 164 1.19 26.69 12.52
N ARG A 165 1.75 26.05 11.49
CA ARG A 165 1.28 26.06 10.09
C ARG A 165 1.03 24.66 9.53
N TRP A 166 1.33 23.60 10.28
CA TRP A 166 1.18 22.21 9.86
C TRP A 166 -0.28 21.84 9.67
N ALA A 167 -1.17 22.18 10.61
CA ALA A 167 -2.60 21.90 10.49
C ALA A 167 -3.15 22.37 9.13
N ARG A 168 -2.93 23.65 8.76
CA ARG A 168 -3.32 24.21 7.46
C ARG A 168 -2.63 23.56 6.25
N TYR A 169 -1.47 22.92 6.42
CA TYR A 169 -0.83 22.17 5.33
C TYR A 169 -1.44 20.77 5.18
N LEU A 170 -1.56 20.03 6.30
CA LEU A 170 -2.08 18.68 6.34
C LEU A 170 -3.56 18.62 5.91
N ASP A 171 -4.35 19.61 6.30
CA ASP A 171 -5.74 19.84 5.88
C ASP A 171 -5.93 19.70 4.35
N TRP A 172 -5.35 20.60 3.54
CA TRP A 172 -5.47 20.48 2.08
C TRP A 172 -4.67 19.32 1.47
N ALA A 173 -3.60 18.85 2.14
CA ALA A 173 -2.79 17.73 1.64
C ALA A 173 -3.57 16.40 1.73
N VAL A 174 -4.24 16.17 2.85
CA VAL A 174 -5.16 15.04 3.07
C VAL A 174 -6.36 15.17 2.12
N ASP A 175 -7.00 16.34 2.05
CA ASP A 175 -8.13 16.53 1.12
C ASP A 175 -7.74 16.32 -0.35
N ALA A 176 -6.52 16.71 -0.76
CA ALA A 176 -6.03 16.45 -2.10
C ALA A 176 -5.82 14.95 -2.35
N PHE A 177 -5.21 14.22 -1.41
CA PHE A 177 -5.11 12.77 -1.48
C PHE A 177 -6.50 12.12 -1.60
N LYS A 178 -7.42 12.45 -0.68
CA LYS A 178 -8.80 11.94 -0.69
C LYS A 178 -9.52 12.25 -2.00
N LEU A 179 -9.42 13.48 -2.52
CA LEU A 179 -10.02 13.87 -3.79
C LEU A 179 -9.50 13.04 -4.98
N SER A 180 -8.23 12.62 -4.95
CA SER A 180 -7.64 11.76 -5.99
C SER A 180 -8.16 10.31 -5.96
N VAL A 181 -8.70 9.85 -4.82
CA VAL A 181 -9.24 8.49 -4.67
C VAL A 181 -10.76 8.43 -4.46
N ALA A 182 -11.44 9.57 -4.26
CA ALA A 182 -12.89 9.67 -4.00
C ALA A 182 -13.81 9.31 -5.19
N GLY A 183 -13.26 8.70 -6.24
CA GLY A 183 -14.02 8.00 -7.29
C GLY A 183 -14.04 6.47 -7.11
N ALA A 184 -13.27 5.92 -6.17
CA ALA A 184 -13.12 4.49 -5.95
C ALA A 184 -14.44 3.83 -5.49
N LYS A 185 -14.71 2.63 -6.01
CA LYS A 185 -15.82 1.78 -5.59
C LYS A 185 -15.51 1.07 -4.27
N PRO A 186 -16.51 0.67 -3.46
CA PRO A 186 -16.30 -0.08 -2.21
C PRO A 186 -15.56 -1.42 -2.35
N GLU A 187 -15.47 -1.96 -3.57
CA GLU A 187 -14.74 -3.18 -3.88
C GLU A 187 -13.28 -2.93 -4.34
N THR A 188 -12.88 -1.67 -4.52
CA THR A 188 -11.55 -1.26 -4.99
C THR A 188 -10.69 -0.81 -3.80
N GLN A 189 -9.62 -1.54 -3.53
CA GLN A 189 -8.71 -1.26 -2.43
C GLN A 189 -7.77 -0.09 -2.76
N VAL A 190 -7.79 0.95 -1.93
CA VAL A 190 -6.84 2.06 -1.97
C VAL A 190 -5.65 1.73 -1.06
N VAL A 191 -4.45 1.72 -1.61
CA VAL A 191 -3.20 1.58 -0.84
C VAL A 191 -2.44 2.89 -0.86
N THR A 192 -1.83 3.28 0.25
CA THR A 192 -0.84 4.37 0.29
C THR A 192 0.52 3.82 0.73
N HIS A 193 1.59 4.35 0.13
CA HIS A 193 2.95 4.15 0.63
C HIS A 193 3.56 5.48 1.07
N LEU A 194 4.14 5.44 2.27
CA LEU A 194 4.93 6.51 2.84
C LEU A 194 6.35 5.99 3.09
N CYS A 195 7.34 6.57 2.40
CA CYS A 195 8.76 6.35 2.69
C CYS A 195 9.14 6.98 4.03
N TYR A 196 10.25 6.53 4.63
CA TYR A 196 10.75 6.90 5.95
C TYR A 196 9.99 6.26 7.13
N SER A 197 10.69 6.12 8.26
CA SER A 197 10.24 5.34 9.43
C SER A 197 9.84 6.19 10.64
N SER A 198 9.66 7.50 10.46
CA SER A 198 9.18 8.42 11.49
C SER A 198 8.08 9.29 10.91
N PHE A 199 6.93 9.27 11.57
CA PHE A 199 5.70 9.96 11.16
C PHE A 199 4.78 10.28 12.36
N GLU A 200 5.32 10.16 13.58
CA GLU A 200 4.62 10.24 14.87
C GLU A 200 3.79 11.54 14.95
N ASP A 201 4.41 12.65 14.55
CA ASP A 201 3.83 13.99 14.59
C ASP A 201 2.68 14.22 13.59
N ILE A 202 2.47 13.31 12.63
CA ILE A 202 1.41 13.41 11.61
C ILE A 202 0.49 12.18 11.51
N LEU A 203 0.54 11.26 12.48
CA LEU A 203 -0.37 10.09 12.54
C LEU A 203 -1.85 10.43 12.32
N PRO A 204 -2.43 11.53 12.88
CA PRO A 204 -3.83 11.88 12.63
C PRO A 204 -4.12 12.22 11.16
N ALA A 205 -3.16 12.78 10.43
CA ALA A 205 -3.29 13.05 9.00
C ALA A 205 -3.22 11.75 8.18
N ILE A 206 -2.37 10.80 8.59
CA ILE A 206 -2.21 9.50 7.91
C ILE A 206 -3.47 8.64 8.04
N ASP A 207 -4.17 8.64 9.18
CA ASP A 207 -5.49 7.98 9.28
C ASP A 207 -6.59 8.76 8.53
N ALA A 208 -6.56 10.09 8.56
CA ALA A 208 -7.52 10.93 7.83
C ALA A 208 -7.44 10.77 6.31
N MET A 209 -6.30 10.33 5.74
CA MET A 209 -6.15 9.94 4.33
C MET A 209 -7.09 8.81 3.89
N ASP A 210 -7.68 8.06 4.82
CA ASP A 210 -8.77 7.10 4.57
C ASP A 210 -8.40 5.84 3.76
N ALA A 211 -7.14 5.63 3.40
CA ALA A 211 -6.68 4.48 2.61
C ALA A 211 -6.89 3.14 3.34
N ASP A 212 -7.30 2.09 2.63
CA ASP A 212 -7.57 0.76 3.20
C ASP A 212 -6.31 0.09 3.78
N VAL A 213 -5.17 0.27 3.10
CA VAL A 213 -3.87 -0.30 3.49
C VAL A 213 -2.79 0.79 3.49
N LEU A 214 -2.08 0.91 4.61
CA LEU A 214 -0.90 1.77 4.77
C LEU A 214 0.38 0.93 4.72
N THR A 215 1.26 1.15 3.74
CA THR A 215 2.58 0.49 3.68
C THR A 215 3.71 1.47 4.04
N ILE A 216 4.58 1.08 4.97
CA ILE A 216 5.63 1.94 5.55
C ILE A 216 7.00 1.26 5.57
N GLU A 217 8.07 2.05 5.51
CA GLU A 217 9.44 1.57 5.77
C GLU A 217 9.60 1.30 7.28
N ASN A 218 10.04 0.09 7.65
CA ASN A 218 10.09 -0.36 9.06
C ASN A 218 11.20 -1.40 9.37
N SER A 219 11.94 -1.88 8.36
CA SER A 219 12.92 -2.94 8.61
C SER A 219 14.09 -2.48 9.49
N ARG A 220 14.41 -1.17 9.46
CA ARG A 220 15.58 -0.53 10.08
C ARG A 220 15.30 0.19 11.42
N SER A 221 14.07 0.17 11.92
CA SER A 221 13.57 1.05 12.99
C SER A 221 12.89 0.30 14.14
N ASP A 222 13.29 -0.95 14.40
CA ASP A 222 12.88 -1.79 15.56
C ASP A 222 11.39 -1.76 15.95
N ASN A 223 10.52 -1.54 14.94
CA ASN A 223 9.07 -1.41 15.04
C ASN A 223 8.54 -0.14 15.75
N GLU A 224 9.36 0.90 15.94
CA GLU A 224 8.98 2.20 16.54
C GLU A 224 7.68 2.76 15.94
N MET A 225 7.60 2.90 14.62
CA MET A 225 6.41 3.40 13.92
C MET A 225 5.19 2.47 14.05
N VAL A 226 5.39 1.15 14.15
CA VAL A 226 4.29 0.19 14.35
C VAL A 226 3.75 0.27 15.78
N LEU A 227 4.62 0.47 16.77
CA LEU A 227 4.26 0.75 18.17
C LEU A 227 3.56 2.12 18.30
N ALA A 228 3.98 3.12 17.54
CA ALA A 228 3.33 4.44 17.49
C ALA A 228 1.91 4.34 16.89
N LEU A 229 1.75 3.62 15.78
CA LEU A 229 0.43 3.31 15.19
C LEU A 229 -0.47 2.53 16.16
N ALA A 230 0.07 1.56 16.89
CA ALA A 230 -0.68 0.78 17.88
C ALA A 230 -1.13 1.67 19.05
N SER A 231 -0.24 2.51 19.56
CA SER A 231 -0.53 3.45 20.66
C SER A 231 -1.53 4.54 20.25
N ALA A 232 -1.54 4.94 18.98
CA ALA A 232 -2.53 5.87 18.42
C ALA A 232 -3.88 5.20 18.09
N GLY A 233 -4.00 3.87 18.25
CA GLY A 233 -5.24 3.13 17.96
C GLY A 233 -5.56 2.98 16.47
N TYR A 234 -4.54 3.01 15.58
CA TYR A 234 -4.74 2.89 14.14
C TYR A 234 -5.49 1.60 13.77
N ALA A 235 -6.57 1.73 13.01
CA ALA A 235 -7.59 0.68 12.86
C ALA A 235 -7.63 0.00 11.47
N ARG A 236 -6.84 0.48 10.50
CA ARG A 236 -6.82 0.01 9.10
C ARG A 236 -5.71 -1.00 8.85
N ASP A 237 -5.73 -1.69 7.71
CA ASP A 237 -4.71 -2.69 7.42
C ASP A 237 -3.34 -2.02 7.21
N ILE A 238 -2.26 -2.70 7.57
CA ILE A 238 -0.89 -2.16 7.46
C ILE A 238 0.07 -3.15 6.82
N GLY A 239 1.07 -2.63 6.11
CA GLY A 239 2.20 -3.40 5.58
C GLY A 239 3.54 -2.78 5.98
N PRO A 240 4.06 -3.06 7.19
CA PRO A 240 5.39 -2.64 7.60
C PRO A 240 6.44 -3.43 6.82
N GLY A 241 7.46 -2.73 6.31
CA GLY A 241 8.53 -3.36 5.55
C GLY A 241 9.30 -4.42 6.35
N VAL A 242 9.39 -5.62 5.80
CA VAL A 242 10.08 -6.76 6.45
C VAL A 242 11.59 -6.80 6.20
N TYR A 243 12.09 -6.13 5.15
CA TYR A 243 13.52 -6.11 4.85
C TYR A 243 13.97 -4.81 4.16
N ASP A 244 15.21 -4.45 4.44
CA ASP A 244 15.88 -3.24 3.97
C ASP A 244 16.18 -3.35 2.47
N VAL A 245 15.41 -2.64 1.65
CA VAL A 245 15.63 -2.61 0.20
C VAL A 245 16.82 -1.77 -0.24
N HIS A 246 17.47 -1.04 0.68
CA HIS A 246 18.70 -0.30 0.42
C HIS A 246 19.95 -1.16 0.65
N SER A 247 19.81 -2.28 1.38
CA SER A 247 20.84 -3.30 1.56
C SER A 247 20.89 -4.28 0.39
N PRO A 248 22.08 -4.77 -0.03
CA PRO A 248 22.22 -5.88 -0.96
C PRO A 248 22.10 -7.26 -0.26
N VAL A 249 21.96 -7.30 1.07
CA VAL A 249 21.87 -8.55 1.84
C VAL A 249 20.54 -9.25 1.55
N VAL A 250 20.61 -10.55 1.26
CA VAL A 250 19.43 -11.43 1.17
C VAL A 250 19.06 -11.88 2.59
N PRO A 251 17.90 -11.49 3.14
CA PRO A 251 17.46 -11.93 4.45
C PRO A 251 17.09 -13.43 4.44
N SER A 252 17.37 -14.13 5.53
CA SER A 252 17.00 -15.55 5.67
C SER A 252 15.50 -15.70 5.97
N VAL A 253 14.97 -16.92 5.85
CA VAL A 253 13.55 -17.18 6.12
C VAL A 253 13.24 -16.98 7.60
N GLU A 254 14.15 -17.38 8.47
CA GLU A 254 14.06 -17.30 9.93
C GLU A 254 13.98 -15.84 10.39
N PHE A 255 14.88 -14.98 9.90
CA PHE A 255 14.86 -13.54 10.16
C PHE A 255 13.52 -12.91 9.76
N LEU A 256 12.97 -13.29 8.61
CA LEU A 256 11.70 -12.75 8.10
C LEU A 256 10.50 -13.27 8.90
N VAL A 257 10.53 -14.52 9.36
CA VAL A 257 9.51 -15.09 10.27
C VAL A 257 9.49 -14.32 11.58
N ASP A 258 10.66 -14.08 12.19
CA ASP A 258 10.72 -13.40 13.49
C ASP A 258 10.44 -11.90 13.39
N LYS A 259 10.88 -11.21 12.32
CA LYS A 259 10.47 -9.82 12.04
C LYS A 259 8.95 -9.72 11.81
N LEU A 260 8.31 -10.67 11.12
CA LEU A 260 6.85 -10.69 10.96
C LEU A 260 6.09 -10.97 12.26
N ARG A 261 6.58 -11.89 13.10
CA ARG A 261 6.04 -12.09 14.46
C ARG A 261 6.14 -10.80 15.29
N SER A 262 7.29 -10.11 15.19
CA SER A 262 7.56 -8.89 15.94
C SER A 262 6.56 -7.75 15.66
N PHE A 263 5.96 -7.71 14.46
CA PHE A 263 4.88 -6.77 14.13
C PHE A 263 3.61 -7.11 14.92
N SER A 264 3.20 -8.38 14.93
CA SER A 264 1.98 -8.83 15.62
C SER A 264 2.10 -8.63 17.14
N SER A 265 3.29 -8.81 17.72
CA SER A 265 3.53 -8.58 19.15
C SER A 265 3.53 -7.11 19.60
N THR A 266 3.44 -6.14 18.68
CA THR A 266 3.24 -4.72 19.06
C THR A 266 1.83 -4.43 19.58
N GLY A 267 0.87 -5.34 19.40
CA GLY A 267 -0.55 -5.12 19.70
C GLY A 267 -1.30 -4.34 18.61
N ILE A 268 -0.64 -3.92 17.52
CA ILE A 268 -1.27 -3.28 16.37
C ILE A 268 -2.44 -4.14 15.83
N LEU A 269 -3.58 -3.49 15.55
CA LEU A 269 -4.83 -4.14 15.14
C LEU A 269 -5.30 -5.26 16.09
N GLY A 270 -4.98 -5.14 17.38
CA GLY A 270 -5.27 -6.15 18.41
C GLY A 270 -4.44 -7.43 18.28
N GLY A 271 -3.35 -7.40 17.52
CA GLY A 271 -2.53 -8.57 17.19
C GLY A 271 -3.11 -9.44 16.06
N ASP A 272 -4.12 -8.98 15.31
CA ASP A 272 -4.67 -9.75 14.18
C ASP A 272 -3.73 -9.75 12.97
N ALA A 273 -2.82 -10.73 12.96
CA ALA A 273 -1.86 -10.97 11.89
C ALA A 273 -2.48 -11.15 10.49
N ARG A 274 -3.79 -11.42 10.37
CA ARG A 274 -4.48 -11.54 9.06
C ARG A 274 -4.67 -10.17 8.39
N ARG A 275 -4.49 -9.08 9.13
CA ARG A 275 -4.55 -7.68 8.67
C ARG A 275 -3.18 -7.03 8.47
N ILE A 276 -2.11 -7.80 8.66
CA ILE A 276 -0.73 -7.37 8.46
C ILE A 276 -0.23 -7.91 7.11
N TRP A 277 -0.01 -6.98 6.19
CA TRP A 277 0.50 -7.23 4.85
C TRP A 277 2.02 -7.44 4.89
N VAL A 278 2.53 -8.21 3.93
CA VAL A 278 3.95 -8.60 3.87
C VAL A 278 4.59 -8.03 2.61
N ASN A 279 5.47 -7.06 2.80
CA ASN A 279 6.15 -6.32 1.74
C ASN A 279 7.60 -5.96 2.10
N PRO A 280 8.46 -5.72 1.10
CA PRO A 280 9.69 -4.96 1.30
C PRO A 280 9.42 -3.56 1.90
N ASP A 281 10.44 -2.90 2.44
CA ASP A 281 10.37 -1.48 2.84
C ASP A 281 9.85 -0.56 1.73
N CYS A 282 10.43 -0.64 0.52
CA CYS A 282 10.13 0.28 -0.58
C CYS A 282 10.36 -0.38 -1.96
N GLY A 283 10.28 0.40 -3.05
CA GLY A 283 10.41 -0.06 -4.43
C GLY A 283 11.80 -0.60 -4.81
N LEU A 284 11.85 -1.82 -5.35
CA LEU A 284 13.07 -2.60 -5.60
C LEU A 284 13.98 -2.10 -6.75
N LYS A 285 13.69 -0.94 -7.35
CA LYS A 285 14.37 -0.41 -8.55
C LYS A 285 15.89 -0.29 -8.42
N THR A 286 16.43 -0.14 -7.21
CA THR A 286 17.87 0.06 -6.98
C THR A 286 18.64 -1.24 -6.73
N ARG A 287 17.96 -2.39 -6.62
CA ARG A 287 18.53 -3.72 -6.37
C ARG A 287 18.69 -4.55 -7.65
N ARG A 288 19.50 -5.60 -7.61
CA ARG A 288 19.75 -6.53 -8.73
C ARG A 288 18.85 -7.75 -8.64
N TRP A 289 18.52 -8.38 -9.77
CA TRP A 289 17.68 -9.60 -9.77
C TRP A 289 18.24 -10.76 -8.94
N ALA A 290 19.57 -10.89 -8.86
CA ALA A 290 20.25 -11.87 -8.00
C ALA A 290 20.03 -11.63 -6.49
N GLU A 291 19.77 -10.38 -6.09
CA GLU A 291 19.40 -9.99 -4.72
C GLU A 291 17.88 -10.15 -4.53
N VAL A 292 17.09 -9.62 -5.48
CA VAL A 292 15.62 -9.53 -5.40
C VAL A 292 14.92 -10.89 -5.40
N LEU A 293 15.29 -11.81 -6.30
CA LEU A 293 14.59 -13.09 -6.44
C LEU A 293 14.68 -13.98 -5.19
N PRO A 294 15.83 -14.21 -4.55
CA PRO A 294 15.88 -14.97 -3.31
C PRO A 294 15.23 -14.22 -2.14
N SER A 295 15.41 -12.91 -1.99
CA SER A 295 14.76 -12.13 -0.92
C SER A 295 13.23 -12.24 -0.96
N LEU A 296 12.64 -12.10 -2.15
CA LEU A 296 11.19 -12.26 -2.33
C LEU A 296 10.73 -13.71 -2.13
N ARG A 297 11.51 -14.72 -2.53
CA ARG A 297 11.19 -16.14 -2.25
C ARG A 297 11.18 -16.42 -0.76
N ASN A 298 12.19 -15.95 -0.03
CA ASN A 298 12.31 -16.12 1.41
C ASN A 298 11.17 -15.42 2.15
N MET A 299 10.77 -14.21 1.69
CA MET A 299 9.62 -13.47 2.21
C MET A 299 8.29 -14.22 2.00
N VAL A 300 8.07 -14.77 0.80
CA VAL A 300 6.89 -15.59 0.48
C VAL A 300 6.86 -16.88 1.34
N GLN A 301 8.03 -17.48 1.60
CA GLN A 301 8.15 -18.67 2.46
C GLN A 301 7.92 -18.37 3.94
N ALA A 302 8.47 -17.27 4.47
CA ALA A 302 8.20 -16.82 5.84
C ALA A 302 6.70 -16.54 6.06
N ALA A 303 6.07 -15.86 5.11
CA ALA A 303 4.63 -15.65 5.07
C ALA A 303 3.82 -16.93 4.80
N ALA A 304 4.45 -18.06 4.43
CA ALA A 304 3.79 -19.37 4.31
C ALA A 304 3.88 -20.18 5.62
N ILE A 305 4.96 -20.04 6.37
CA ILE A 305 5.15 -20.67 7.69
C ILE A 305 4.13 -20.11 8.69
N LEU A 306 4.09 -18.78 8.86
CA LEU A 306 3.16 -18.11 9.80
C LEU A 306 1.68 -18.34 9.46
N ARG A 307 1.38 -18.63 8.18
CA ARG A 307 0.06 -19.04 7.67
C ARG A 307 -0.44 -20.29 8.39
N ALA A 308 0.38 -21.33 8.38
CA ALA A 308 0.08 -22.63 8.98
C ALA A 308 0.05 -22.57 10.51
N GLU A 309 0.85 -21.68 11.12
CA GLU A 309 0.80 -21.41 12.56
C GLU A 309 -0.55 -20.81 12.98
N VAL A 310 -1.05 -19.79 12.25
CA VAL A 310 -2.37 -19.17 12.51
C VAL A 310 -3.52 -20.14 12.22
N GLU A 311 -3.54 -20.78 11.04
CA GLU A 311 -4.58 -21.76 10.67
C GLU A 311 -4.62 -22.95 11.65
N GLY A 312 -3.45 -23.43 12.09
CA GLY A 312 -3.31 -24.50 13.08
C GLY A 312 -3.68 -24.10 14.51
N ALA A 313 -3.52 -22.83 14.88
CA ALA A 313 -3.97 -22.29 16.17
C ALA A 313 -5.50 -22.15 16.21
N GLU A 314 -6.11 -21.57 15.16
CA GLU A 314 -7.57 -21.46 15.05
C GLU A 314 -8.25 -22.83 15.06
N GLY A 315 -7.74 -23.81 14.30
CA GLY A 315 -8.29 -25.18 14.29
C GLY A 315 -8.27 -25.84 15.68
N LYS A 316 -7.21 -25.64 16.47
CA LYS A 316 -7.13 -26.12 17.86
C LYS A 316 -8.12 -25.40 18.78
N GLN A 317 -8.29 -24.08 18.65
CA GLN A 317 -9.27 -23.33 19.45
C GLN A 317 -10.72 -23.72 19.11
N GLN A 318 -11.04 -23.94 17.83
CA GLN A 318 -12.36 -24.40 17.40
C GLN A 318 -12.64 -25.83 17.88
N GLY A 319 -11.67 -26.75 17.76
CA GLY A 319 -11.76 -28.10 18.30
C GLY A 319 -11.96 -28.13 19.82
N ALA A 320 -11.23 -27.28 20.56
CA ALA A 320 -11.39 -27.14 22.01
C ALA A 320 -12.78 -26.59 22.40
N LYS A 321 -13.29 -25.59 21.66
CA LYS A 321 -14.64 -25.04 21.89
C LYS A 321 -15.75 -26.06 21.55
N ALA A 322 -15.57 -26.88 20.53
CA ALA A 322 -16.49 -27.97 20.21
C ALA A 322 -16.48 -29.07 21.29
N ALA A 323 -15.29 -29.46 21.77
CA ALA A 323 -15.14 -30.42 22.86
C ALA A 323 -15.65 -29.91 24.24
N ALA A 324 -15.76 -28.59 24.41
CA ALA A 324 -16.27 -27.94 25.61
C ALA A 324 -17.80 -27.73 25.61
N GLN A 325 -18.52 -28.07 24.55
CA GLN A 325 -19.99 -28.10 24.58
C GLN A 325 -20.45 -29.36 25.33
N PRO A 326 -21.22 -29.23 26.44
CA PRO A 326 -21.74 -30.40 27.14
C PRO A 326 -22.74 -31.13 26.23
N GLN A 327 -22.61 -32.45 26.13
CA GLN A 327 -23.59 -33.28 25.45
C GLN A 327 -24.95 -33.15 26.16
N ALA A 328 -25.90 -32.45 25.54
CA ALA A 328 -27.26 -32.34 26.04
C ALA A 328 -27.90 -33.74 26.03
N GLN A 329 -27.96 -34.37 27.20
CA GLN A 329 -28.58 -35.69 27.34
C GLN A 329 -30.06 -35.62 26.95
N ALA A 330 -30.43 -36.37 25.92
CA ALA A 330 -31.80 -36.42 25.43
C ALA A 330 -32.71 -37.16 26.44
N HIS A 331 -33.26 -36.43 27.41
CA HIS A 331 -34.36 -36.92 28.22
C HIS A 331 -35.60 -37.10 27.33
N GLY A 332 -35.79 -38.33 26.86
CA GLY A 332 -37.00 -38.72 26.13
C GLY A 332 -38.26 -38.50 26.97
N PRO A 333 -39.38 -38.10 26.35
CA PRO A 333 -40.60 -37.76 27.07
C PRO A 333 -41.17 -38.98 27.79
N ARG A 334 -41.27 -38.90 29.13
CA ARG A 334 -42.05 -39.87 29.90
C ARG A 334 -43.54 -39.61 29.68
N HIS A 335 -44.26 -40.60 29.16
CA HIS A 335 -45.72 -40.57 29.17
C HIS A 335 -46.24 -40.48 30.61
N ALA A 336 -47.05 -39.46 30.88
CA ALA A 336 -48.00 -39.43 31.98
C ALA A 336 -49.40 -39.30 31.37
N CYS A 337 -50.29 -40.21 31.74
CA CYS A 337 -51.70 -40.20 31.37
C CYS A 337 -52.54 -40.05 32.65
N THR A 338 -53.83 -39.74 32.47
CA THR A 338 -54.80 -39.26 33.47
C THR A 338 -54.55 -37.83 33.96
N GLY A 339 -55.59 -37.04 34.26
CA GLY A 339 -57.02 -37.28 34.00
C GLY A 339 -57.93 -36.42 34.88
N CYS A 340 -58.89 -35.73 34.27
CA CYS A 340 -59.79 -34.74 34.89
C CYS A 340 -59.04 -33.47 35.41
N HIS A 341 -59.69 -32.32 35.58
CA HIS A 341 -61.15 -32.07 35.54
C HIS A 341 -61.50 -30.79 34.76
#